data_AF-A0A533UQV2-F1
#
_entry.id   AF-A0A533UQV2-F1
#
_cell.length_a   1.000
_cell.length_b   1.000
_cell.length_c   1.000
_cell.angle_alpha   90.00
_cell.angle_beta   90.00
_cell.angle_gamma   90.00
#
_symmetry.space_group_name_H-M   'P 1'
#
loop_
_entity.id
_entity.type
_entity.pdbx_description
1 polymer ?
#
loop_
_entity_poly.entity_id
_entity_poly.type
_entity_poly.pdbx_seq_one_letter_code
_entity_poly.pdbx_strand_id
1 'polypeptide(L)'
;MVRDVVIIMKKKYALGSIILSGLIFCSVLASTTPKAAAETGIGKDVFKVVVTLYDITNSTKDIVTLVNVGDQIKTKEFNPQDPKNEGMDKVSYTITFPNLAVEDGQAYKVCTVSAENLKMKCQEGKNSPLNRPEFVDVKVS
;
A
#
# COMPACT_ATOMS: atom_id res chain seq x y z
N MET A 1 11.65 -66.64 27.41
CA MET A 1 10.18 -66.43 27.38
C MET A 1 9.76 -65.03 27.81
N VAL A 2 10.19 -64.48 28.97
CA VAL A 2 9.80 -63.12 29.40
C VAL A 2 10.49 -61.99 28.60
N ARG A 3 11.75 -62.17 28.19
CA ARG A 3 12.50 -61.15 27.42
C ARG A 3 11.98 -60.96 25.99
N ASP A 4 11.47 -62.01 25.36
CA ASP A 4 11.01 -61.99 23.97
C ASP A 4 9.70 -61.20 23.81
N VAL A 5 8.80 -61.27 24.79
CA VAL A 5 7.51 -60.54 24.80
C VAL A 5 7.72 -59.02 24.94
N VAL A 6 8.69 -58.59 25.75
CA VAL A 6 9.00 -57.17 25.99
C VAL A 6 9.57 -56.49 24.73
N ILE A 7 10.38 -57.20 23.96
CA ILE A 7 10.99 -56.70 22.71
C ILE A 7 9.93 -56.52 21.62
N ILE A 8 8.98 -57.46 21.50
CA ILE A 8 7.89 -57.40 20.51
C ILE A 8 6.92 -56.24 20.83
N MET A 9 6.63 -55.98 22.10
CA MET A 9 5.80 -54.84 22.50
C MET A 9 6.44 -53.50 22.15
N LYS A 10 7.72 -53.27 22.50
CA LYS A 10 8.42 -52.00 22.19
C LYS A 10 8.44 -51.67 20.70
N LYS A 11 8.59 -52.67 19.83
CA LYS A 11 8.65 -52.50 18.38
C LYS A 11 7.29 -52.08 17.79
N LYS A 12 6.18 -52.59 18.33
CA LYS A 12 4.81 -52.21 17.91
C LYS A 12 4.43 -50.79 18.31
N TYR A 13 4.84 -50.34 19.51
CA TYR A 13 4.62 -48.96 19.96
C TYR A 13 5.47 -47.94 19.18
N ALA A 14 6.69 -48.29 18.79
CA ALA A 14 7.54 -47.42 17.96
C ALA A 14 6.97 -47.23 16.54
N LEU A 15 6.43 -48.29 15.92
CA LEU A 15 5.82 -48.23 14.58
C LEU A 15 4.49 -47.45 14.55
N GLY A 16 3.66 -47.55 15.59
CA GLY A 16 2.41 -46.78 15.68
C GLY A 16 2.62 -45.27 15.88
N SER A 17 3.69 -44.89 16.60
CA SER A 17 3.99 -43.49 16.93
C SER A 17 4.50 -42.68 15.73
N ILE A 18 5.23 -43.31 14.80
CA ILE A 18 5.79 -42.65 13.61
C ILE A 18 4.71 -42.31 12.57
N ILE A 19 3.67 -43.13 12.46
CA ILE A 19 2.59 -42.93 11.48
C ILE A 19 1.67 -41.77 11.90
N LEU A 20 1.45 -41.61 13.20
CA LEU A 20 0.56 -40.56 13.73
C LEU A 20 1.22 -39.16 13.69
N SER A 21 2.53 -39.06 13.83
CA SER A 21 3.25 -37.77 13.75
C SER A 21 3.43 -37.26 12.32
N GLY A 22 3.57 -38.16 11.33
CA GLY A 22 3.69 -37.78 9.91
C GLY A 22 2.41 -37.16 9.32
N LEU A 23 1.24 -37.60 9.77
CA LEU A 23 -0.05 -37.07 9.32
C LEU A 23 -0.36 -35.65 9.83
N ILE A 24 0.15 -35.30 11.02
CA ILE A 24 -0.04 -33.98 11.63
C ILE A 24 0.86 -32.92 10.96
N PHE A 25 2.01 -33.32 10.41
CA PHE A 25 2.95 -32.39 9.79
C PHE A 25 2.54 -31.98 8.36
N CYS A 26 1.79 -32.81 7.62
CA CYS A 26 1.32 -32.48 6.28
C CYS A 26 0.16 -31.47 6.23
N SER A 27 -0.63 -31.32 7.30
CA SER A 27 -1.75 -30.37 7.31
C SER A 27 -1.35 -28.92 7.53
N VAL A 28 -0.15 -28.67 8.06
CA VAL A 28 0.32 -27.30 8.39
C VAL A 28 0.85 -26.54 7.16
N LEU A 29 1.24 -27.24 6.09
CA LEU A 29 1.82 -26.62 4.89
C LEU A 29 0.79 -26.15 3.85
N ALA A 30 -0.50 -26.42 4.02
CA ALA A 30 -1.53 -26.10 3.03
C ALA A 30 -2.16 -24.69 3.17
N SER A 31 -1.78 -23.90 4.17
CA SER A 31 -2.52 -22.68 4.55
C SER A 31 -1.70 -21.38 4.55
N THR A 32 -0.74 -21.22 3.63
CA THR A 32 -0.06 -19.92 3.41
C THR A 32 -0.05 -19.52 1.94
N THR A 33 -1.21 -19.56 1.29
CA THR A 33 -1.40 -18.65 0.14
C THR A 33 -1.71 -17.27 0.72
N PRO A 34 -0.89 -16.23 0.49
CA PRO A 34 -1.33 -14.87 0.77
C PRO A 34 -2.52 -14.61 -0.15
N LYS A 35 -3.73 -14.70 0.40
CA LYS A 35 -4.90 -14.12 -0.24
C LYS A 35 -4.61 -12.63 -0.34
N ALA A 36 -4.19 -12.18 -1.52
CA ALA A 36 -4.27 -10.78 -1.87
C ALA A 36 -5.74 -10.38 -1.67
N ALA A 37 -6.02 -9.68 -0.58
CA ALA A 37 -7.32 -9.11 -0.33
C ALA A 37 -7.48 -7.96 -1.32
N ALA A 38 -8.11 -8.25 -2.47
CA ALA A 38 -8.74 -7.20 -3.23
C ALA A 38 -9.92 -6.71 -2.37
N GLU A 39 -9.90 -5.44 -1.96
CA GLU A 39 -11.02 -4.84 -1.25
C GLU A 39 -12.24 -4.87 -2.17
N THR A 40 -13.17 -5.78 -1.91
CA THR A 40 -14.49 -5.78 -2.53
C THR A 40 -15.19 -4.50 -2.05
N GLY A 41 -15.47 -3.60 -3.00
CA GLY A 41 -16.02 -2.25 -2.77
C GLY A 41 -17.43 -2.21 -2.19
N ILE A 42 -17.60 -2.72 -0.97
CA ILE A 42 -18.74 -2.43 -0.09
C ILE A 42 -18.28 -1.36 0.91
N GLY A 43 -17.80 -0.24 0.37
CA GLY A 43 -17.53 0.99 1.10
C GLY A 43 -18.12 2.13 0.30
N LYS A 44 -18.60 3.19 0.97
CA LYS A 44 -18.92 4.43 0.23
C LYS A 44 -17.69 4.80 -0.57
N ASP A 45 -17.85 4.97 -1.89
CA ASP A 45 -16.74 5.36 -2.73
C ASP A 45 -16.16 6.68 -2.22
N VAL A 46 -14.86 6.70 -1.99
CA VAL A 46 -14.13 7.86 -1.52
C VAL A 46 -13.17 8.20 -2.63
N PHE A 47 -13.37 9.34 -3.28
CA PHE A 47 -12.45 9.81 -4.30
C PHE A 47 -11.04 9.97 -3.72
N LYS A 48 -10.04 9.38 -4.37
CA LYS A 48 -8.63 9.39 -3.92
C LYS A 48 -7.73 9.85 -5.06
N VAL A 49 -6.79 10.72 -4.74
CA VAL A 49 -5.68 11.08 -5.61
C VAL A 49 -4.39 10.66 -4.94
N VAL A 50 -3.61 9.80 -5.60
CA VAL A 50 -2.26 9.42 -5.22
C VAL A 50 -1.30 10.32 -5.98
N VAL A 51 -0.58 11.18 -5.25
CA VAL A 51 0.44 12.03 -5.84
C VAL A 51 1.81 11.44 -5.53
N THR A 52 2.62 11.23 -6.56
CA THR A 52 4.03 10.84 -6.44
C THR A 52 4.90 12.02 -6.78
N LEU A 53 5.74 12.45 -5.84
CA LEU A 53 6.87 13.33 -6.13
C LEU A 53 8.07 12.45 -6.49
N TYR A 54 8.74 12.73 -7.61
CA TYR A 54 9.93 11.99 -8.04
C TYR A 54 11.03 12.95 -8.49
N ASP A 55 12.26 12.41 -8.59
CA ASP A 55 13.47 13.20 -8.85
C ASP A 55 13.81 14.11 -7.65
N ILE A 56 13.61 13.57 -6.44
CA ILE A 56 13.98 14.24 -5.19
C ILE A 56 15.50 14.14 -5.04
N THR A 57 16.12 15.26 -4.72
CA THR A 57 17.57 15.38 -4.56
C THR A 57 17.90 16.11 -3.26
N ASN A 58 19.17 16.12 -2.87
CA ASN A 58 19.63 16.84 -1.68
C ASN A 58 19.43 18.37 -1.76
N SER A 59 19.22 18.92 -2.96
CA SER A 59 18.92 20.35 -3.16
C SER A 59 17.43 20.67 -3.12
N THR A 60 16.56 19.66 -3.23
CA THR A 60 15.11 19.84 -3.16
C THR A 60 14.74 20.55 -1.85
N LYS A 61 13.88 21.55 -1.95
CA LYS A 61 13.32 22.28 -0.80
C LYS A 61 11.94 21.75 -0.46
N ASP A 62 11.31 22.32 0.56
CA ASP A 62 9.96 21.95 0.95
C ASP A 62 9.00 22.12 -0.25
N ILE A 63 8.12 21.14 -0.41
CA ILE A 63 7.13 21.12 -1.48
C ILE A 63 5.75 21.04 -0.85
N VAL A 64 4.91 21.99 -1.20
CA VAL A 64 3.48 21.96 -0.86
C VAL A 64 2.72 21.49 -2.08
N THR A 65 2.00 20.40 -1.92
CA THR A 65 1.10 19.86 -2.92
C THR A 65 -0.32 20.23 -2.58
N LEU A 66 -1.07 20.72 -3.55
CA LEU A 66 -2.48 21.09 -3.45
C LEU A 66 -3.26 20.22 -4.42
N VAL A 67 -4.33 19.62 -3.95
CA VAL A 67 -5.29 18.89 -4.79
C VAL A 67 -6.63 19.58 -4.67
N ASN A 68 -7.14 20.05 -5.80
CA ASN A 68 -8.44 20.67 -5.93
C ASN A 68 -9.40 19.75 -6.68
N VAL A 69 -10.58 19.53 -6.11
CA VAL A 69 -11.67 18.73 -6.67
C VAL A 69 -12.97 19.46 -6.36
N GLY A 70 -13.62 20.01 -7.38
CA GLY A 70 -14.79 20.87 -7.18
C GLY A 70 -14.48 22.07 -6.26
N ASP A 71 -15.24 22.21 -5.19
CA ASP A 71 -15.11 23.27 -4.18
C ASP A 71 -14.12 22.92 -3.04
N GLN A 72 -13.58 21.70 -3.03
CA GLN A 72 -12.65 21.26 -1.99
C GLN A 72 -11.20 21.41 -2.44
N ILE A 73 -10.35 21.85 -1.51
CA ILE A 73 -8.89 21.87 -1.66
C ILE A 73 -8.29 21.14 -0.46
N LYS A 74 -7.37 20.23 -0.74
CA LYS A 74 -6.54 19.56 0.27
C LYS A 74 -5.08 19.78 -0.02
N THR A 75 -4.27 19.81 1.02
CA THR A 75 -2.83 20.04 0.89
C THR A 75 -2.01 18.95 1.57
N LYS A 76 -0.79 18.75 1.08
CA LYS A 76 0.21 17.88 1.68
C LYS A 76 1.58 18.53 1.55
N GLU A 77 2.30 18.61 2.66
CA GLU A 77 3.67 19.07 2.70
C GLU A 77 4.63 17.87 2.60
N PHE A 78 5.70 18.05 1.84
CA PHE A 78 6.89 17.23 1.84
C PHE A 78 8.09 18.08 2.25
N ASN A 79 8.73 17.68 3.35
CA ASN A 79 9.96 18.30 3.86
C ASN A 79 11.12 17.29 3.70
N PRO A 80 12.09 17.54 2.83
CA PRO A 80 13.21 16.63 2.60
C PRO A 80 14.18 16.54 3.79
N GLN A 81 14.10 17.44 4.77
CA GLN A 81 14.91 17.44 5.99
C GLN A 81 14.27 16.67 7.14
N ASP A 82 13.04 16.17 6.99
CA ASP A 82 12.48 15.21 7.95
C ASP A 82 13.32 13.92 7.87
N PRO A 83 13.87 13.40 8.98
CA PRO A 83 14.66 12.16 8.99
C PRO A 83 13.97 10.95 8.34
N LYS A 84 12.63 10.94 8.28
CA LYS A 84 11.85 9.88 7.61
C LYS A 84 12.00 9.91 6.08
N ASN A 85 12.42 11.03 5.53
CA ASN A 85 12.56 11.27 4.10
C ASN A 85 14.03 11.24 3.63
N GLU A 86 14.97 10.96 4.54
CA GLU A 86 16.40 10.93 4.22
C GLU A 86 16.72 9.88 3.14
N GLY A 87 17.41 10.31 2.09
CA GLY A 87 17.84 9.43 0.99
C GLY A 87 16.72 9.00 0.02
N MET A 88 15.51 9.54 0.15
CA MET A 88 14.41 9.22 -0.78
C MET A 88 14.59 9.96 -2.13
N ASP A 89 14.47 9.23 -3.23
CA ASP A 89 14.43 9.76 -4.60
C ASP A 89 12.98 10.02 -5.08
N LYS A 90 12.00 9.45 -4.36
CA LYS A 90 10.57 9.60 -4.61
C LYS A 90 9.74 9.42 -3.33
N VAL A 91 8.55 10.02 -3.29
CA VAL A 91 7.56 9.78 -2.24
C VAL A 91 6.15 9.80 -2.83
N SER A 92 5.28 8.90 -2.37
CA SER A 92 3.86 8.90 -2.76
C SER A 92 2.96 9.09 -1.54
N TYR A 93 1.92 9.89 -1.68
CA TYR A 93 0.90 10.06 -0.64
C TYR A 93 -0.50 10.06 -1.25
N THR A 94 -1.45 9.53 -0.48
CA THR A 94 -2.86 9.47 -0.85
C THR A 94 -3.61 10.61 -0.22
N ILE A 95 -4.31 11.39 -1.04
CA ILE A 95 -5.20 12.46 -0.62
C ILE A 95 -6.63 12.00 -0.91
N THR A 96 -7.43 11.86 0.14
CA THR A 96 -8.80 11.36 0.07
C THR A 96 -9.80 12.49 0.23
N PHE A 97 -10.93 12.43 -0.47
CA PHE A 97 -12.03 13.40 -0.35
C PHE A 97 -13.29 12.68 0.15
N PRO A 98 -13.41 12.46 1.48
CA PRO A 98 -14.57 11.81 2.03
C PRO A 98 -15.80 12.71 1.86
N ASN A 99 -16.95 12.09 1.59
CA ASN A 99 -18.23 12.79 1.41
C ASN A 99 -18.28 13.76 0.22
N LEU A 100 -17.35 13.64 -0.74
CA LEU A 100 -17.42 14.34 -2.01
C LEU A 100 -17.82 13.34 -3.10
N ALA A 101 -18.98 13.55 -3.71
CA ALA A 101 -19.34 12.84 -4.94
C ALA A 101 -18.57 13.47 -6.11
N VAL A 102 -17.84 12.64 -6.85
CA VAL A 102 -17.06 13.07 -8.02
C VAL A 102 -17.54 12.25 -9.20
N GLU A 103 -18.10 12.92 -10.21
CA GLU A 103 -18.68 12.27 -11.37
C GLU A 103 -17.58 11.77 -12.33
N ASP A 104 -17.93 10.79 -13.16
CA ASP A 104 -17.05 10.31 -14.23
C ASP A 104 -16.67 11.47 -15.17
N GLY A 105 -15.37 11.61 -15.44
CA GLY A 105 -14.85 12.68 -16.29
C GLY A 105 -14.78 14.06 -15.61
N GLN A 106 -15.25 14.22 -14.38
CA GLN A 106 -15.12 15.47 -13.63
C GLN A 106 -13.65 15.82 -13.43
N ALA A 107 -13.32 17.09 -13.69
CA ALA A 107 -11.94 17.56 -13.60
C ALA A 107 -11.48 17.70 -12.15
N TYR A 108 -10.21 17.38 -11.92
CA TYR A 108 -9.47 17.71 -10.72
C TYR A 108 -8.12 18.33 -11.10
N LYS A 109 -7.50 19.05 -10.16
CA LYS A 109 -6.22 19.73 -10.38
C LYS A 109 -5.25 19.41 -9.25
N VAL A 110 -4.03 19.03 -9.60
CA VAL A 110 -2.93 18.82 -8.67
C VAL A 110 -1.87 19.87 -8.95
N CYS A 111 -1.57 20.72 -7.98
CA CYS A 111 -0.51 21.72 -8.08
C CYS A 111 0.58 21.45 -7.05
N THR A 112 1.84 21.68 -7.41
CA THR A 112 2.96 21.67 -6.47
C THR A 112 3.63 23.04 -6.45
N VAL A 113 4.01 23.48 -5.25
CA VAL A 113 4.73 24.73 -5.01
C VAL A 113 6.03 24.37 -4.30
N SER A 114 7.17 24.71 -4.90
CA SER A 114 8.48 24.54 -4.28
C SER A 114 8.87 25.79 -3.50
N ALA A 115 9.35 25.62 -2.27
CA ALA A 115 9.90 26.72 -1.45
C ALA A 115 11.19 27.31 -2.04
N GLU A 116 11.81 26.65 -3.03
CA GLU A 116 13.02 27.15 -3.69
C GLU A 116 12.76 28.41 -4.53
N ASN A 117 11.66 28.41 -5.30
CA ASN A 117 11.38 29.47 -6.28
C ASN A 117 9.93 29.97 -6.22
N LEU A 118 9.10 29.42 -5.33
CA LEU A 118 7.69 29.75 -5.14
C LEU A 118 6.85 29.62 -6.42
N LYS A 119 7.35 28.87 -7.42
CA LYS A 119 6.62 28.60 -8.66
C LYS A 119 5.66 27.45 -8.44
N MET A 120 4.43 27.66 -8.88
CA MET A 120 3.40 26.65 -8.89
C MET A 120 3.39 25.90 -10.23
N LYS A 121 3.49 24.58 -10.21
CA LYS A 121 3.30 23.70 -11.37
C LYS A 121 1.99 22.93 -11.18
N CYS A 122 1.10 22.94 -12.16
CA CYS A 122 -0.20 22.26 -12.05
C CYS A 122 -0.38 21.23 -13.16
N GLN A 123 -1.03 20.12 -12.82
CA GLN A 123 -1.52 19.11 -13.73
C GLN A 123 -3.04 18.97 -13.55
N GLU A 124 -3.77 18.90 -14.65
CA GLU A 124 -5.20 18.64 -14.66
C GLU A 124 -5.44 17.17 -14.99
N GLY A 125 -6.38 16.57 -14.28
CA GLY A 125 -6.84 15.21 -14.53
C GLY A 125 -8.35 15.14 -14.57
N LYS A 126 -8.87 13.97 -14.93
CA LYS A 126 -10.31 13.67 -14.95
C LYS A 126 -10.55 12.38 -14.20
N ASN A 127 -11.58 12.37 -13.35
CA ASN A 127 -11.98 11.18 -12.63
C ASN A 127 -12.31 10.04 -13.62
N SER A 128 -11.69 8.89 -13.43
CA SER A 128 -11.92 7.68 -14.23
C SER A 128 -13.29 7.08 -13.88
N PRO A 129 -13.96 6.41 -14.84
CA PRO A 129 -15.20 5.64 -14.57
C PRO A 129 -14.97 4.37 -13.73
N LEU A 130 -13.81 4.25 -13.09
CA LEU A 130 -13.41 3.06 -12.35
C LEU A 130 -13.19 3.47 -10.91
N ASN A 131 -13.77 2.72 -9.98
CA ASN A 131 -13.56 2.92 -8.54
C ASN A 131 -12.14 2.50 -8.15
N ARG A 132 -11.19 3.41 -8.37
CA ARG A 132 -9.77 3.30 -8.04
C ARG A 132 -9.20 4.70 -7.80
N PRO A 133 -8.03 4.82 -7.16
CA PRO A 133 -7.36 6.10 -7.07
C PRO A 133 -6.94 6.64 -8.43
N GLU A 134 -6.93 7.96 -8.54
CA GLU A 134 -6.26 8.67 -9.63
C GLU A 134 -4.79 8.90 -9.29
N PHE A 135 -3.90 8.69 -10.25
CA PHE A 135 -2.45 8.78 -10.04
C PHE A 135 -1.89 10.01 -10.77
N VAL A 136 -1.06 10.78 -10.06
CA VAL A 136 -0.38 11.95 -10.62
C VAL A 136 1.09 11.93 -10.22
N ASP A 137 1.97 11.84 -11.20
CA ASP A 137 3.41 11.87 -11.00
C ASP A 137 3.96 13.27 -11.30
N VAL A 138 4.73 13.83 -10.36
CA VAL A 138 5.27 15.18 -10.44
C VAL A 138 6.79 15.15 -10.28
N LYS A 139 7.50 15.64 -11.31
CA LYS A 139 8.94 15.89 -11.24
C LYS A 139 9.21 17.16 -10.43
N VAL A 140 10.08 17.06 -9.43
CA VAL A 140 10.32 18.16 -8.48
C VAL A 140 11.69 18.84 -8.60
N SER A 141 12.63 18.27 -9.36
CA SER A 141 13.89 18.91 -9.76
C SER A 141 13.82 19.57 -11.15
#